data_AF-A0A2D8JAC4-F1
#
_entry.id   AF-A0A2D8JAC4-F1
#
_cell.length_a   1.000
_cell.length_b   1.000
_cell.length_c   1.000
_cell.angle_alpha   90.00
_cell.angle_beta   90.00
_cell.angle_gamma   90.00
#
_symmetry.space_group_name_H-M   'P 1'
#
loop_
_entity.id
_entity.type
_entity.pdbx_description
1 polymer ?
#
loop_
_entity_poly.entity_id
_entity_poly.type
_entity_poly.pdbx_seq_one_letter_code
_entity_poly.pdbx_strand_id
1 'polypeptide(L)' 'MKTKWLIYSIAGLLLNGFGLSLLGEAIIFKINQDFNWFYIGALALIVFNSGICFVGKAILLKIEMSKNN' A
#
# COMPACT_ATOMS: atom_id res chain seq x y z
N MET A 1 -21.36 9.53 0.25
CA MET A 1 -19.98 9.86 0.69
C MET A 1 -19.28 8.72 1.44
N LYS A 2 -19.97 7.98 2.33
CA LYS A 2 -19.39 6.86 3.11
C LYS A 2 -18.76 5.73 2.27
N THR A 3 -19.30 5.39 1.11
CA THR A 3 -18.77 4.31 0.25
C THR A 3 -17.40 4.66 -0.34
N LYS A 4 -17.17 5.92 -0.70
CA LYS A 4 -15.87 6.38 -1.24
C LYS A 4 -14.77 6.22 -0.19
N TRP A 5 -15.07 6.53 1.06
CA TRP A 5 -14.16 6.34 2.19
C TRP A 5 -13.75 4.88 2.38
N LEU A 6 -14.74 3.98 2.42
CA LEU A 6 -14.51 2.55 2.57
C LEU A 6 -13.63 1.99 1.45
N ILE A 7 -13.89 2.38 0.21
CA ILE A 7 -13.10 1.94 -0.96
C ILE A 7 -11.65 2.40 -0.82
N TYR A 8 -11.39 3.66 -0.44
CA TYR A 8 -10.02 4.15 -0.26
C TYR A 8 -9.28 3.48 0.90
N SER A 9 -9.97 3.22 2.02
CA SER A 9 -9.38 2.47 3.14
C SER A 9 -9.03 1.03 2.75
N ILE A 10 -9.95 0.32 2.09
CA ILE A 10 -9.75 -1.07 1.66
C ILE A 10 -8.66 -1.15 0.59
N ALA A 11 -8.68 -0.27 -0.41
CA ALA A 11 -7.65 -0.23 -1.45
C ALA A 11 -6.27 0.07 -0.85
N GLY A 12 -6.16 1.02 0.07
CA GLY A 12 -4.91 1.33 0.75
C GLY A 12 -4.37 0.18 1.59
N LEU A 13 -5.24 -0.54 2.29
CA LEU A 13 -4.87 -1.74 3.06
C LEU A 13 -4.40 -2.89 2.14
N LEU A 14 -5.11 -3.14 1.04
CA LEU A 14 -4.75 -4.16 0.06
C LEU A 14 -3.42 -3.85 -0.61
N LEU A 15 -3.18 -2.59 -1.02
CA LEU A 15 -1.91 -2.15 -1.60
C LEU A 15 -0.74 -2.30 -0.62
N ASN A 16 -0.95 -1.98 0.66
CA ASN A 16 0.08 -2.20 1.68
C ASN A 16 0.40 -3.69 1.84
N GLY A 17 -0.62 -4.55 1.97
CA GLY A 17 -0.43 -6.00 2.08
C GLY A 17 0.25 -6.61 0.85
N PHE A 18 -0.14 -6.16 -0.34
CA PHE A 18 0.49 -6.57 -1.60
C PHE A 18 1.95 -6.10 -1.69
N GLY A 19 2.24 -4.85 -1.33
CA GLY A 19 3.60 -4.33 -1.23
C GLY A 19 4.49 -5.14 -0.27
N LEU A 20 3.95 -5.57 0.87
CA LEU A 20 4.66 -6.45 1.81
C LEU A 20 4.92 -7.84 1.23
N SER A 21 3.97 -8.42 0.47
CA SER A 21 4.19 -9.71 -0.21
C SER A 21 5.30 -9.60 -1.25
N LEU A 22 5.30 -8.56 -2.08
CA LEU A 22 6.37 -8.29 -3.05
C LEU A 22 7.73 -8.11 -2.35
N LEU A 23 7.75 -7.46 -1.19
CA LEU A 23 8.95 -7.31 -0.39
C LEU A 23 9.46 -8.66 0.13
N GLY A 24 8.56 -9.55 0.55
CA GLY A 24 8.88 -10.92 0.92
C GLY A 24 9.49 -11.71 -0.25
N GLU A 25 8.89 -11.60 -1.43
CA GLU A 25 9.39 -12.21 -2.66
C GLU A 25 10.78 -11.67 -3.03
N ALA A 26 11.00 -10.37 -2.84
CA ALA A 26 12.32 -9.75 -2.97
C ALA A 26 13.35 -10.45 -2.07
N ILE A 27 13.04 -10.60 -0.79
CA ILE A 27 13.96 -11.22 0.18
C ILE A 27 14.31 -12.65 -0.26
N ILE A 28 13.35 -13.41 -0.78
CA ILE A 28 13.59 -14.76 -1.30
C ILE A 28 14.53 -14.71 -2.51
N PHE A 29 14.31 -13.81 -3.47
CA PHE A 29 15.23 -13.62 -4.61
C PHE A 29 16.65 -13.24 -4.15
N LYS A 30 16.78 -12.44 -3.10
CA LYS A 30 18.08 -12.08 -2.51
C LYS A 30 18.81 -13.31 -1.97
N ILE A 31 18.08 -14.20 -1.31
CA ILE A 31 18.62 -15.45 -0.76
C ILE A 31 19.05 -16.39 -1.90
N ASN A 32 18.29 -16.43 -2.99
CA ASN A 32 18.59 -17.23 -4.18
C ASN A 32 19.69 -16.63 -5.08
N GLN A 33 20.37 -15.54 -4.65
CA GLN A 33 21.40 -14.81 -5.40
C GLN A 33 20.95 -14.27 -6.76
N ASP A 34 19.66 -14.01 -6.93
CA ASP A 34 19.13 -13.41 -8.14
C ASP A 34 19.17 -11.87 -8.06
N PHE A 35 19.76 -11.22 -9.06
CA PHE A 35 19.87 -9.76 -9.10
C PHE A 35 18.52 -9.05 -9.27
N ASN A 36 17.46 -9.76 -9.68
CA ASN A 36 16.12 -9.19 -9.79
C ASN A 36 15.52 -8.78 -8.44
N TRP A 37 16.09 -9.25 -7.32
CA TRP A 37 15.76 -8.79 -5.98
C TRP A 37 15.71 -7.25 -5.87
N PHE A 38 16.65 -6.54 -6.52
CA PHE A 38 16.70 -5.09 -6.43
C PHE A 38 15.49 -4.44 -7.12
N TYR A 39 15.11 -4.93 -8.29
CA TYR A 39 13.95 -4.40 -9.05
C TYR A 39 12.63 -4.75 -8.36
N ILE A 40 12.44 -6.01 -7.95
CA ILE A 40 11.23 -6.43 -7.22
C ILE A 40 11.14 -5.70 -5.88
N GLY A 41 12.26 -5.51 -5.17
CA GLY A 41 12.31 -4.78 -3.91
C GLY A 41 11.99 -3.29 -4.08
N ALA A 42 12.52 -2.64 -5.13
CA ALA A 42 12.18 -1.26 -5.45
C ALA A 42 10.69 -1.13 -5.82
N LEU A 43 10.16 -2.05 -6.61
CA LEU A 43 8.73 -2.10 -6.95
C LEU A 43 7.87 -2.25 -5.69
N ALA A 44 8.26 -3.13 -4.77
CA ALA A 44 7.58 -3.35 -3.51
C ALA A 44 7.50 -2.06 -2.66
N LEU A 45 8.59 -1.30 -2.58
CA LEU A 45 8.63 -0.02 -1.88
C LEU A 45 7.73 1.04 -2.51
N ILE A 46 7.67 1.10 -3.85
CA ILE A 46 6.79 2.02 -4.58
C ILE A 46 5.31 1.68 -4.30
N VAL A 47 4.96 0.39 -4.38
CA VAL A 47 3.60 -0.10 -4.12
C VAL A 47 3.20 0.16 -2.66
N PHE A 48 4.09 -0.14 -1.72
CA PHE A 48 3.86 0.07 -0.29
C PHE A 48 3.64 1.55 0.04
N ASN A 49 4.52 2.45 -0.43
CA ASN A 49 4.35 3.90 -0.24
C ASN A 49 3.06 4.43 -0.88
N SER A 50 2.70 3.92 -2.06
CA SER A 50 1.43 4.27 -2.71
C SER A 50 0.24 3.85 -1.86
N GLY A 51 0.29 2.65 -1.27
CA GLY A 51 -0.72 2.16 -0.32
C GLY A 51 -0.89 3.08 0.89
N ILE A 52 0.21 3.53 1.51
CA ILE A 52 0.18 4.48 2.63
C ILE A 52 -0.52 5.78 2.24
N CYS A 53 -0.24 6.32 1.05
CA CYS A 53 -0.89 7.54 0.56
C CYS A 53 -2.42 7.37 0.42
N PHE A 54 -2.87 6.21 -0.08
CA PHE A 54 -4.30 5.90 -0.18
C PHE A 54 -4.97 5.79 1.19
N VAL A 55 -4.32 5.15 2.17
CA VAL A 55 -4.81 5.10 3.56
C VAL A 55 -4.89 6.52 4.14
N GLY A 56 -3.88 7.37 3.94
CA GLY A 56 -3.89 8.77 4.38
C GLY A 56 -5.05 9.57 3.79
N LYS A 57 -5.30 9.45 2.48
CA LYS A 57 -6.47 10.06 1.84
C LYS A 57 -7.78 9.55 2.40
N ALA A 58 -7.87 8.26 2.71
CA ALA A 58 -9.06 7.71 3.35
C ALA A 58 -9.27 8.35 4.73
N ILE A 59 -8.24 8.46 5.57
CA ILE A 59 -8.35 9.09 6.89
C ILE A 59 -8.82 10.54 6.78
N LEU A 60 -8.24 11.32 5.86
CA LEU A 60 -8.63 12.71 5.63
C LEU A 60 -10.11 12.82 5.24
N LEU A 61 -10.57 11.97 4.33
CA LEU A 61 -11.96 11.92 3.87
C LEU A 61 -12.91 11.49 5.00
N LYS A 62 -12.46 10.65 5.94
CA LYS A 62 -13.20 10.33 7.17
C LYS A 62 -13.41 11.56 8.05
N ILE A 63 -12.34 12.33 8.25
CA ILE A 63 -12.33 13.50 9.13
C ILE A 63 -13.23 14.58 8.54
N GLU A 64 -13.17 14.81 7.24
CA GLU A 64 -14.03 15.77 6.55
C GLU A 64 -15.52 15.41 6.66
N MET A 65 -15.87 14.13 6.49
CA MET A 65 -17.23 13.64 6.73
C MET A 65 -17.67 13.76 8.20
N SER A 66 -16.75 13.65 9.15
CA SER A 66 -17.06 13.80 10.59
C SER A 66 -17.23 15.27 10.99
N LYS A 67 -16.58 16.20 10.29
CA LYS A 67 -16.65 17.64 10.54
C LYS A 67 -17.90 18.28 9.90
N ASN A 68 -18.47 17.65 8.87
CA ASN A 68 -19.67 18.10 8.15
C ASN A 68 -20.98 17.44 8.65
N ASN A 69 -20.94 16.75 9.79
CA ASN A 69 -22.11 16.27 10.53
C ASN A 69 -22.18 17.01 11.86
#